data_AF-V5IQX8-F1
#
_entry.id   AF-V5IQX8-F1
#
_cell.length_a   1.000
_cell.length_b   1.000
_cell.length_c   1.000
_cell.angle_alpha   90.00
_cell.angle_beta   90.00
_cell.angle_gamma   90.00
#
_symmetry.space_group_name_H-M   'P 1'
#
loop_
_entity.id
_entity.type
_entity.pdbx_description
1 polymer ?
#
loop_
_entity_poly.entity_id
_entity_poly.type
_entity_poly.pdbx_seq_one_letter_code
_entity_poly.pdbx_strand_id
1 'polypeptide(L)' 'MNNEIFLCRLCRLPSLMNISYVDGVTWVGCGHHVPKIMDGVPKEEWCKCEPKIEKEGHQYPPKGSVTGVCIIS' A
#
# COMPACT_ATOMS: atom_id res chain seq x y z
N MET A 1 -5.15 0.54 17.27
CA MET A 1 -4.21 0.79 16.15
C MET A 1 -3.87 -0.56 15.56
N ASN A 2 -4.30 -0.85 14.32
CA ASN A 2 -3.93 -2.08 13.63
C ASN A 2 -2.42 -1.98 13.32
N ASN A 3 -1.63 -2.80 14.01
CA ASN A 3 -0.17 -2.83 13.99
C ASN A 3 0.46 -3.18 12.62
N GLU A 4 -0.37 -3.37 11.59
CA GLU A 4 0.04 -3.76 10.23
C GLU A 4 -0.19 -2.65 9.19
N ILE A 5 -0.67 -1.48 9.63
CA ILE A 5 -0.87 -0.27 8.81
C ILE A 5 0.40 0.58 8.84
N PHE A 6 0.90 1.01 7.68
CA PHE A 6 2.12 1.80 7.52
C PHE A 6 1.95 2.98 6.57
N LEU A 7 2.82 3.98 6.69
CA LEU A 7 2.87 5.12 5.78
C LEU A 7 3.65 4.78 4.51
N CYS A 8 2.98 4.94 3.38
CA CYS A 8 3.53 4.99 2.04
C CYS A 8 3.99 6.42 1.75
N ARG A 9 5.29 6.63 1.59
CA ARG A 9 5.91 7.92 1.23
C ARG A 9 6.36 7.97 -0.23
N LEU A 10 6.66 6.80 -0.80
CA LEU A 10 7.21 6.68 -2.15
C LEU A 10 6.58 5.48 -2.86
N CYS A 11 6.09 5.68 -4.09
CA CYS A 11 5.83 4.59 -5.02
C CYS A 11 7.09 4.35 -5.85
N ARG A 12 7.61 3.12 -5.87
CA ARG A 12 8.73 2.76 -6.74
C ARG A 12 8.28 1.69 -7.74
N LEU A 13 8.24 2.08 -9.02
CA LEU A 13 8.04 1.15 -10.13
C LEU A 13 9.40 0.59 -10.58
N PRO A 14 9.69 -0.71 -10.38
CA PRO A 14 10.95 -1.34 -10.74
C PRO A 14 11.20 -1.29 -12.26
N SER A 15 10.14 -1.28 -13.08
CA SER A 15 10.25 -1.22 -14.53
C SER A 15 10.58 0.17 -15.10
N LEU A 16 10.32 1.25 -14.36
CA LEU A 16 10.42 2.61 -14.92
C LEU A 16 11.50 3.48 -14.26
N MET A 17 12.17 3.00 -13.21
CA MET A 17 13.06 3.81 -12.33
C MET A 17 12.42 5.13 -11.84
N ASN A 18 11.11 5.29 -11.99
CA ASN A 18 10.37 6.46 -11.54
C ASN A 18 9.98 6.28 -10.07
N ILE A 19 10.33 7.30 -9.29
CA ILE A 19 9.92 7.45 -7.90
C ILE A 19 8.87 8.55 -7.89
N SER A 20 7.63 8.22 -7.53
CA SER A 20 6.62 9.25 -7.27
C SER A 20 6.46 9.43 -5.76
N TYR A 21 6.58 10.67 -5.30
CA TYR A 21 6.29 11.02 -3.92
C TYR A 21 4.79 11.01 -3.68
N VAL A 22 4.36 10.29 -2.65
CA VAL A 22 2.95 10.10 -2.28
C VAL A 22 2.90 10.02 -0.77
N ASP A 23 1.93 10.66 -0.14
CA ASP A 23 1.62 10.39 1.25
C ASP A 23 0.30 9.63 1.30
N GLY A 24 0.31 8.49 1.99
CA GLY A 24 -0.88 7.68 2.20
C GLY A 24 -0.59 6.46 3.05
N VAL A 25 -1.64 5.73 3.35
CA VAL A 25 -1.62 4.56 4.21
C VAL A 25 -1.60 3.30 3.34
N THR A 26 -0.70 2.39 3.65
CA THR A 26 -0.60 1.08 3.03
C THR A 26 -0.46 0.01 4.09
N TRP A 27 -0.41 -1.24 3.65
CA TRP A 27 -0.21 -2.40 4.49
C TRP A 27 1.15 -3.03 4.23
N VAL A 28 1.65 -3.74 5.24
CA VAL A 28 2.85 -4.59 5.14
C VAL A 28 2.51 -6.02 5.52
N GLY A 29 3.44 -6.95 5.26
CA GLY A 29 3.27 -8.37 5.60
C GLY A 29 3.02 -9.26 4.38
N CYS A 30 2.38 -10.42 4.61
CA CYS A 30 2.12 -11.44 3.59
C CYS A 30 0.80 -11.25 2.81
N GLY A 31 -0.06 -10.34 3.27
CA GLY A 31 -1.29 -9.96 2.56
C GLY A 31 -2.51 -10.86 2.78
N HIS A 32 -2.51 -11.72 3.81
CA HIS A 32 -3.67 -12.53 4.19
C HIS A 32 -4.72 -11.75 4.99
N HIS A 33 -4.35 -10.60 5.57
CA HIS A 33 -5.23 -9.80 6.42
C HIS A 33 -5.48 -8.38 5.86
N VAL A 34 -5.20 -8.15 4.57
CA VAL A 34 -5.35 -6.81 3.94
C VAL A 34 -6.73 -6.20 4.17
N PRO A 35 -7.86 -6.92 3.98
CA PRO A 35 -9.17 -6.35 4.25
C PRO A 35 -9.30 -5.89 5.70
N LYS A 36 -8.98 -6.78 6.65
CA LYS A 36 -9.10 -6.51 8.10
C LYS A 36 -8.27 -5.31 8.57
N ILE A 37 -7.08 -5.12 8.00
CA ILE A 37 -6.19 -4.02 8.41
C ILE A 37 -6.55 -2.71 7.71
N MET A 38 -7.00 -2.77 6.46
CA MET A 38 -7.38 -1.57 5.69
C MET A 38 -8.81 -1.10 5.96
N ASP A 39 -9.69 -1.95 6.51
CA ASP A 39 -11.10 -1.63 6.81
C ASP A 39 -11.27 -0.44 7.77
N GLY A 40 -10.33 -0.27 8.70
CA GLY A 40 -10.30 0.86 9.63
C GLY A 40 -9.71 2.15 9.08
N VAL A 41 -9.28 2.18 7.81
CA VAL A 41 -8.65 3.34 7.18
C VAL A 41 -9.57 3.88 6.08
N PRO A 42 -9.93 5.17 6.11
CA PRO A 42 -10.69 5.79 5.02
C PRO A 42 -9.95 5.65 3.69
N LYS A 43 -10.68 5.36 2.60
CA LYS A 43 -10.07 5.11 1.27
C LYS A 43 -9.32 6.33 0.74
N GLU A 44 -9.69 7.52 1.19
CA GLU A 44 -9.05 8.79 0.85
C GLU A 44 -7.62 8.87 1.39
N GLU A 45 -7.37 8.20 2.51
CA GLU A 45 -6.06 8.11 3.16
C GLU A 45 -5.19 6.99 2.59
N TRP A 46 -5.74 6.10 1.74
CA TRP A 46 -4.97 4.99 1.18
C TRP A 46 -3.89 5.48 0.21
N CYS A 47 -2.78 4.75 0.15
CA CYS A 47 -1.74 5.04 -0.82
C CYS A 47 -2.27 4.91 -2.25
N LYS A 48 -2.02 5.92 -3.07
CA LYS A 48 -2.53 6.01 -4.46
C LYS A 48 -1.57 5.38 -5.48
N CYS A 49 -0.60 4.60 -5.04
CA CYS A 49 0.31 3.89 -5.94
C CYS A 49 -0.45 2.94 -6.86
N GLU A 50 0.00 2.87 -8.11
CA GLU A 50 -0.47 1.92 -9.11
C GLU A 50 0.66 1.00 -9.59
N PRO A 51 0.36 -0.24 -9.99
CA PRO A 51 -0.93 -0.93 -9.86
C PRO A 51 -1.39 -1.20 -8.43
N LYS A 52 -2.71 -1.22 -8.27
CA LYS A 52 -3.39 -1.80 -7.12
C LYS A 52 -3.39 -3.32 -7.24
N ILE A 53 -3.55 -3.99 -6.11
CA ILE A 53 -3.67 -5.45 -6.06
C ILE A 53 -5.11 -5.85 -5.78
N GLU A 54 -5.55 -6.96 -6.39
CA GLU A 54 -6.85 -7.56 -6.07
C GLU A 54 -6.71 -8.55 -4.91
N LYS A 55 -7.56 -8.41 -3.89
CA LYS A 55 -7.73 -9.38 -2.82
C LYS A 55 -9.21 -9.53 -2.53
N GLU A 56 -9.71 -10.77 -2.58
CA GLU A 56 -11.12 -11.08 -2.25
C GLU A 56 -12.11 -10.17 -3.01
N GLY A 57 -11.85 -9.92 -4.30
CA GLY A 57 -12.67 -9.07 -5.15
C GLY A 57 -12.58 -7.56 -4.89
N HIS A 58 -11.67 -7.12 -4.01
CA HIS A 58 -11.44 -5.71 -3.69
C HIS A 58 -10.03 -5.25 -4.12
N GLN A 59 -9.94 -4.00 -4.56
CA GLN A 59 -8.69 -3.39 -4.99
C GLN A 59 -8.03 -2.64 -3.82
N TYR A 60 -6.82 -3.04 -3.47
CA TYR A 60 -6.04 -2.46 -2.36
C TYR A 60 -4.74 -1.82 -2.87
N PRO A 61 -4.17 -0.86 -2.11
CA PRO A 61 -2.86 -0.33 -2.43
C PRO A 61 -1.80 -1.45 -2.48
N PRO A 62 -0.74 -1.27 -3.28
CA PRO A 62 0.38 -2.21 -3.29
C PRO A 62 1.06 -2.23 -1.93
N LYS A 63 1.66 -3.38 -1.62
CA LYS A 63 2.38 -3.61 -0.37
C LYS A 63 3.50 -2.58 -0.15
N GLY A 64 3.55 -2.03 1.06
CA GLY A 64 4.64 -1.19 1.53
C GLY A 64 5.84 -1.97 2.09
N SER A 65 6.96 -1.28 2.22
CA SER A 65 8.07 -1.64 3.09
C SER A 65 8.01 -0.86 4.40
N VAL A 66 8.72 -1.35 5.42
CA VAL A 66 8.88 -0.65 6.72
C VAL A 66 9.59 0.71 6.57
N THR A 67 10.27 0.94 5.44
CA THR A 67 10.93 2.21 5.10
C THR A 67 10.00 3.20 4.41
N GLY A 68 8.71 2.87 4.27
CA GLY A 68 7.70 3.72 3.65
C GLY A 68 7.76 3.75 2.12
N VAL A 69 8.32 2.70 1.51
CA VAL A 69 8.36 2.55 0.05
C VAL A 69 7.37 1.47 -0.37
N CYS A 70 6.38 1.82 -1.19
CA CYS A 70 5.58 0.83 -1.90
C CYS A 70 6.39 0.28 -3.07
N ILE A 71 6.74 -1.00 -2.96
CA ILE A 71 7.41 -1.72 -4.05
C ILE A 71 6.31 -2.30 -4.91
N ILE A 72 6.17 -1.72 -6.10
CA ILE A 72 5.15 -2.12 -7.04
C ILE A 72 5.76 -3.19 -7.94
N SER A 73 5.62 -4.47 -7.61
CA SER A 73 6.15 -5.58 -8.42
C SER A 73 5.17 -6.02 -9.49
#